data_AF-A0A933SUL4-F1
#
_entry.id   AF-A0A933SUL4-F1
#
_cell.length_a   1.000
_cell.length_b   1.000
_cell.length_c   1.000
_cell.angle_alpha   90.00
_cell.angle_beta   90.00
_cell.angle_gamma   90.00
#
_symmetry.space_group_name_H-M   'P 1'
#
loop_
_entity.id
_entity.type
_entity.pdbx_description
1 polymer ?
#
loop_
_entity_poly.entity_id
_entity_poly.type
_entity_poly.pdbx_seq_one_letter_code
_entity_poly.pdbx_strand_id
1 'polypeptide(L)'
;MPQENKSIEAFKEWFQSLRKFGGFQSKGTISGALVVLERLEKDFNLDIDAHTAKGGAQIIGASGASVKRILGKFGETRRFVSEGGRTNRGLRGDINGMLMAIKGLNLNKVSLEKRTAVLEDFQEFLVNKVREFHNIQRLKIIYEPSKNTSQSISDLLNLAKENGKHGPVAQYLVGAKLAIRFPTLEIGNESFSTADQQLNRQGDFLIGNTVFHVTVSPMLGVCEKCKKNIEEGFRVYLLVPYEKMEAAKQMLSDSGVSEKIAIQSIELFVGQNIDELTTFSQEKLSGEFRLLLETYNQRVGAVEMDKSMMVEIPPNLH
;
A
#
# COMPACT_ATOMS: atom_id res chain seq x y z
N MET A 1 -4.07 32.36 -10.31
CA MET A 1 -5.10 31.91 -9.37
C MET A 1 -6.46 31.56 -10.01
N PRO A 2 -7.22 32.45 -10.71
CA PRO A 2 -8.54 32.03 -11.27
C PRO A 2 -8.43 31.05 -12.45
N GLN A 3 -7.38 31.17 -13.26
CA GLN A 3 -7.21 30.40 -14.49
C GLN A 3 -6.55 29.03 -14.29
N GLU A 4 -5.70 28.88 -13.25
CA GLU A 4 -5.13 27.60 -12.83
C GLU A 4 -6.22 26.65 -12.31
N ASN A 5 -7.09 27.13 -11.40
CA ASN A 5 -8.22 26.35 -10.90
C ASN A 5 -9.19 25.95 -12.03
N LYS A 6 -9.42 26.83 -13.01
CA LYS A 6 -10.28 26.51 -14.15
C LYS A 6 -9.67 25.45 -15.08
N SER A 7 -8.34 25.42 -15.18
CA SER A 7 -7.62 24.50 -16.06
C SER A 7 -7.67 23.07 -15.54
N ILE A 8 -7.44 22.88 -14.24
CA ILE A 8 -7.49 21.55 -13.62
C ILE A 8 -8.91 20.98 -13.59
N GLU A 9 -9.96 21.81 -13.41
CA GLU A 9 -11.35 21.32 -13.43
C GLU A 9 -11.77 20.78 -14.81
N ALA A 10 -11.45 21.47 -15.91
CA ALA A 10 -11.73 20.94 -17.25
C ALA A 10 -11.01 19.62 -17.52
N PHE A 11 -9.79 19.45 -17.00
CA PHE A 11 -9.04 18.21 -17.09
C PHE A 11 -9.67 17.09 -16.25
N LYS A 12 -10.15 17.40 -15.04
CA LYS A 12 -10.91 16.47 -14.19
C LYS A 12 -12.22 16.03 -14.85
N GLU A 13 -12.94 16.94 -15.51
CA GLU A 13 -14.17 16.61 -16.25
C GLU A 13 -13.88 15.61 -17.37
N TRP A 14 -12.82 15.83 -18.15
CA TRP A 14 -12.36 14.83 -19.14
C TRP A 14 -12.08 13.50 -18.46
N PHE A 15 -11.29 13.48 -17.38
CA PHE A 15 -10.94 12.25 -16.69
C PHE A 15 -12.17 11.50 -16.13
N GLN A 16 -13.16 12.23 -15.62
CA GLN A 16 -14.41 11.67 -15.10
C GLN A 16 -15.31 11.11 -16.21
N SER A 17 -15.22 11.66 -17.43
CA SER A 17 -15.95 11.17 -18.60
C SER A 17 -15.44 9.80 -19.11
N LEU A 18 -14.23 9.39 -18.72
CA LEU A 18 -13.63 8.14 -19.16
C LEU A 18 -14.38 6.92 -18.62
N ARG A 19 -14.48 5.88 -19.45
CA ARG A 19 -15.07 4.61 -19.04
C ARG A 19 -14.26 3.98 -17.91
N LYS A 20 -14.98 3.47 -16.91
CA LYS A 20 -14.42 2.73 -15.79
C LYS A 20 -14.45 1.24 -16.08
N PHE A 21 -13.40 0.54 -15.70
CA PHE A 21 -13.28 -0.91 -15.73
C PHE A 21 -12.99 -1.38 -14.30
N GLY A 22 -13.91 -2.15 -13.71
CA GLY A 22 -13.77 -2.58 -12.31
C GLY A 22 -13.69 -1.43 -11.31
N GLY A 23 -14.42 -0.32 -11.57
CA GLY A 23 -14.47 0.85 -10.69
C GLY A 23 -13.36 1.89 -10.89
N PHE A 24 -12.34 1.62 -11.72
CA PHE A 24 -11.22 2.53 -12.00
C PHE A 24 -11.09 2.86 -13.49
N GLN A 25 -10.58 4.04 -13.84
CA GLN A 25 -10.34 4.42 -15.24
C GLN A 25 -9.31 3.50 -15.91
N SER A 26 -9.40 3.35 -17.23
CA SER A 26 -8.46 2.52 -18.00
C SER A 26 -7.00 2.91 -17.73
N LYS A 27 -6.21 1.97 -17.21
CA LYS A 27 -4.77 2.16 -16.97
C LYS A 27 -4.02 2.54 -18.26
N GLY A 28 -4.47 2.00 -19.38
CA GLY A 28 -3.90 2.31 -20.69
C GLY A 28 -4.15 3.77 -21.08
N THR A 29 -5.33 4.30 -20.76
CA THR A 29 -5.69 5.70 -21.02
C THR A 29 -4.86 6.65 -20.18
N ILE A 30 -4.73 6.38 -18.87
CA ILE A 30 -3.86 7.16 -17.97
C ILE A 30 -2.41 7.14 -18.47
N SER A 31 -1.92 5.97 -18.88
CA SER A 31 -0.56 5.79 -19.39
C SER A 31 -0.30 6.59 -20.67
N GLY A 32 -1.21 6.53 -21.63
CA GLY A 32 -1.08 7.31 -22.87
C GLY A 32 -1.21 8.81 -22.63
N ALA A 33 -2.07 9.23 -21.69
CA ALA A 33 -2.25 10.62 -21.33
C ALA A 33 -0.97 11.22 -20.73
N LEU A 34 -0.34 10.52 -19.78
CA LEU A 34 0.97 10.92 -19.22
C LEU A 34 2.02 11.12 -20.32
N VAL A 35 2.12 10.17 -21.26
CA VAL A 35 3.08 10.25 -22.37
C VAL A 35 2.78 11.43 -23.31
N VAL A 36 1.50 11.70 -23.59
CA VAL A 36 1.12 12.82 -24.46
C VAL A 36 1.36 14.16 -23.76
N LEU A 37 1.03 14.29 -22.48
CA LEU A 37 1.33 15.50 -21.69
C LEU A 37 2.84 15.81 -21.70
N GLU A 38 3.70 14.79 -21.52
CA GLU A 38 5.15 14.99 -21.60
C GLU A 38 5.63 15.38 -23.02
N ARG A 39 4.92 14.94 -24.06
CA ARG A 39 5.20 15.42 -25.44
C ARG A 39 4.78 16.88 -25.60
N LEU A 40 3.65 17.29 -25.03
CA LEU A 40 3.14 18.67 -25.10
C LEU A 40 4.07 19.69 -24.43
N GLU A 41 4.84 19.28 -23.42
CA GLU A 41 5.90 20.11 -22.82
C GLU A 41 7.03 20.44 -23.81
N LYS A 42 7.35 19.50 -24.72
CA LYS A 42 8.43 19.65 -25.71
C LYS A 42 7.94 20.33 -26.98
N ASP A 43 6.78 19.91 -27.46
CA ASP A 43 6.13 20.42 -28.67
C ASP A 43 4.63 20.51 -28.42
N PHE A 44 4.13 21.72 -28.25
CA PHE A 44 2.73 21.97 -27.87
C PHE A 44 1.81 21.86 -29.09
N ASN A 45 1.52 20.63 -29.49
CA ASN A 45 0.64 20.30 -30.60
C ASN A 45 -0.63 19.61 -30.10
N LEU A 46 -1.81 20.21 -30.32
CA LEU A 46 -3.08 19.64 -29.85
C LEU A 46 -3.79 18.79 -30.91
N ASP A 47 -3.14 18.48 -32.02
CA ASP A 47 -3.64 17.57 -33.04
C ASP A 47 -3.31 16.11 -32.69
N ILE A 48 -4.32 15.26 -32.56
CA ILE A 48 -4.16 13.84 -32.26
C ILE A 48 -3.25 13.13 -33.27
N ASP A 49 -3.25 13.55 -34.53
CA ASP A 49 -2.44 12.91 -35.57
C ASP A 49 -0.93 13.15 -35.36
N ALA A 50 -0.54 14.26 -34.74
CA ALA A 50 0.85 14.52 -34.34
C ALA A 50 1.33 13.63 -33.18
N HIS A 51 0.40 12.97 -32.48
CA HIS A 51 0.68 12.04 -31.38
C HIS A 51 0.43 10.58 -31.76
N THR A 52 0.00 10.31 -32.99
CA THR A 52 -0.35 8.97 -33.45
C THR A 52 0.70 8.44 -34.44
N ALA A 53 1.10 7.18 -34.29
CA ALA A 53 2.02 6.53 -35.22
C ALA A 53 1.40 6.40 -36.62
N LYS A 54 2.23 6.25 -37.66
CA LYS A 54 1.79 6.18 -39.08
C LYS A 54 0.67 5.17 -39.36
N GLY A 55 0.54 4.11 -38.56
CA GLY A 55 -0.54 3.12 -38.68
C GLY A 55 -1.85 3.49 -37.98
N GLY A 56 -1.99 4.69 -37.42
CA GLY A 56 -3.24 5.23 -36.85
C GLY A 56 -3.70 4.62 -35.52
N ALA A 57 -3.16 3.46 -35.12
CA ALA A 57 -3.66 2.69 -33.98
C ALA A 57 -2.93 2.95 -32.65
N GLN A 58 -1.70 3.50 -32.69
CA GLN A 58 -0.84 3.61 -31.49
C GLN A 58 -0.40 5.04 -31.23
N ILE A 59 -0.38 5.43 -29.96
CA ILE A 59 0.20 6.70 -29.50
C ILE A 59 1.74 6.60 -29.51
N ILE A 60 2.40 7.61 -30.07
CA ILE A 60 3.86 7.66 -30.18
C ILE A 60 4.49 7.74 -28.79
N GLY A 61 5.47 6.85 -28.52
CA GLY A 61 6.21 6.81 -27.25
C GLY A 61 5.49 6.05 -26.12
N ALA A 62 4.23 5.64 -26.31
CA ALA A 62 3.50 4.85 -25.33
C ALA A 62 4.21 3.52 -25.07
N SER A 63 4.76 3.37 -23.86
CA SER A 63 5.52 2.19 -23.42
C SER A 63 5.59 2.14 -21.90
N GLY A 64 5.69 0.95 -21.31
CA GLY A 64 5.84 0.81 -19.85
C GLY A 64 7.10 1.51 -19.32
N ALA A 65 8.19 1.52 -20.09
CA ALA A 65 9.42 2.24 -19.75
C ALA A 65 9.23 3.77 -19.68
N SER A 66 8.51 4.34 -20.65
CA SER A 66 8.22 5.78 -20.65
C SER A 66 7.31 6.17 -19.49
N VAL A 67 6.26 5.38 -19.22
CA VAL A 67 5.37 5.59 -18.07
C VAL A 67 6.16 5.51 -16.77
N LYS A 68 7.00 4.49 -16.58
CA LYS A 68 7.87 4.36 -15.39
C LYS A 68 8.74 5.60 -15.18
N ARG A 69 9.33 6.14 -16.25
CA ARG A 69 10.16 7.34 -16.18
C ARG A 69 9.36 8.58 -15.78
N ILE A 70 8.16 8.77 -16.35
CA ILE A 70 7.28 9.90 -16.01
C ILE A 70 6.84 9.80 -14.54
N LEU A 71 6.32 8.65 -14.12
CA LEU A 71 5.91 8.43 -12.72
C LEU A 71 7.06 8.69 -11.73
N GLY A 72 8.27 8.27 -12.09
CA GLY A 72 9.48 8.50 -11.29
C GLY A 72 9.82 9.98 -11.09
N LYS A 73 9.51 10.88 -12.05
CA LYS A 73 9.68 12.34 -11.88
C LYS A 73 8.82 12.88 -10.73
N PHE A 74 7.66 12.27 -10.49
CA PHE A 74 6.74 12.60 -9.41
C PHE A 74 6.92 11.68 -8.20
N GLY A 75 8.02 10.92 -8.10
CA GLY A 75 8.29 10.05 -6.95
C GLY A 75 7.44 8.78 -6.84
N GLU A 76 6.63 8.44 -7.85
CA GLU A 76 5.92 7.16 -7.90
C GLU A 76 6.78 6.10 -8.64
N THR A 77 7.33 5.16 -7.88
CA THR A 77 8.29 4.16 -8.41
C THR A 77 7.67 2.78 -8.65
N ARG A 78 6.43 2.55 -8.19
CA ARG A 78 5.74 1.26 -8.33
C ARG A 78 5.35 1.00 -9.78
N ARG A 79 5.42 -0.27 -10.20
CA ARG A 79 5.11 -0.68 -11.58
C ARG A 79 3.60 -0.55 -11.86
N PHE A 80 3.23 0.36 -12.75
CA PHE A 80 1.82 0.56 -13.13
C PHE A 80 1.35 -0.30 -14.31
N VAL A 81 2.07 -0.28 -15.44
CA VAL A 81 1.73 -1.05 -16.66
C VAL A 81 2.98 -1.55 -17.39
N SER A 82 2.89 -2.69 -18.07
CA SER A 82 3.95 -3.24 -18.94
C SER A 82 3.98 -2.57 -20.32
N GLU A 83 2.81 -2.35 -20.92
CA GLU A 83 2.70 -1.97 -22.34
C GLU A 83 2.40 -0.49 -22.59
N GLY A 84 2.29 0.32 -21.53
CA GLY A 84 2.06 1.77 -21.67
C GLY A 84 0.76 2.16 -22.38
N GLY A 85 -0.22 1.25 -22.47
CA GLY A 85 -1.50 1.48 -23.15
C GLY A 85 -1.60 0.99 -24.59
N ARG A 86 -0.56 0.37 -25.16
CA ARG A 86 -0.54 -0.09 -26.57
C ARG A 86 -1.62 -1.12 -26.93
N THR A 87 -2.16 -1.86 -25.96
CA THR A 87 -3.27 -2.81 -26.15
C THR A 87 -4.65 -2.20 -25.92
N ASN A 88 -4.74 -0.93 -25.51
CA ASN A 88 -6.02 -0.25 -25.35
C ASN A 88 -6.54 0.23 -26.71
N ARG A 89 -7.51 -0.50 -27.28
CA ARG A 89 -8.15 -0.19 -28.57
C ARG A 89 -8.87 1.17 -28.59
N GLY A 90 -9.29 1.69 -27.44
CA GLY A 90 -9.94 3.00 -27.30
C GLY A 90 -8.97 4.17 -27.08
N LEU A 91 -7.66 3.91 -26.93
CA LEU A 91 -6.71 4.90 -26.44
C LEU A 91 -6.70 6.18 -27.27
N ARG A 92 -6.65 6.09 -28.60
CA ARG A 92 -6.60 7.27 -29.47
C ARG A 92 -7.82 8.17 -29.27
N GLY A 93 -9.01 7.59 -29.11
CA GLY A 93 -10.24 8.35 -28.85
C GLY A 93 -10.19 9.07 -27.50
N ASP A 94 -9.75 8.38 -26.46
CA ASP A 94 -9.64 8.97 -25.12
C ASP A 94 -8.62 10.13 -25.08
N ILE A 95 -7.47 9.97 -25.74
CA ILE A 95 -6.45 11.03 -25.87
C ILE A 95 -6.97 12.19 -26.70
N ASN A 96 -7.71 11.93 -27.79
CA ASN A 96 -8.32 13.01 -28.56
C ASN A 96 -9.29 13.84 -27.71
N GLY A 97 -10.10 13.18 -26.85
CA GLY A 97 -10.93 13.86 -25.87
C GLY A 97 -10.12 14.74 -24.90
N MET A 98 -8.96 14.25 -24.46
CA MET A 98 -8.04 15.02 -23.60
C MET A 98 -7.52 16.26 -24.31
N LEU A 99 -7.06 16.12 -25.55
CA LEU A 99 -6.53 17.23 -26.36
C LEU A 99 -7.61 18.27 -26.65
N MET A 100 -8.86 17.86 -26.87
CA MET A 100 -9.99 18.77 -27.03
C MET A 100 -10.29 19.56 -25.75
N ALA A 101 -10.23 18.90 -24.57
CA ALA A 101 -10.38 19.59 -23.29
C ALA A 101 -9.26 20.62 -23.08
N ILE A 102 -8.01 20.26 -23.36
CA ILE A 102 -6.85 21.18 -23.27
C ILE A 102 -6.98 22.34 -24.27
N LYS A 103 -7.48 22.08 -25.48
CA LYS A 103 -7.71 23.11 -26.51
C LYS A 103 -8.68 24.19 -26.02
N GLY A 104 -9.72 23.81 -25.26
CA GLY A 104 -10.68 24.74 -24.65
C GLY A 104 -10.05 25.73 -23.66
N LEU A 105 -8.89 25.40 -23.09
CA LEU A 105 -8.18 26.23 -22.11
C LEU A 105 -7.33 27.35 -22.73
N ASN A 106 -7.13 27.33 -24.07
CA ASN A 106 -6.35 28.34 -24.80
C ASN A 106 -4.93 28.55 -24.23
N LEU A 107 -4.25 27.47 -23.82
CA LEU A 107 -2.89 27.56 -23.25
C LEU A 107 -1.83 28.06 -24.26
N ASN A 108 -2.17 28.12 -25.55
CA ASN A 108 -1.35 28.76 -26.57
C ASN A 108 -1.17 30.28 -26.35
N LYS A 109 -2.07 30.92 -25.58
CA LYS A 109 -2.07 32.37 -25.31
C LYS A 109 -1.36 32.75 -24.00
N VAL A 110 -0.89 31.79 -23.21
CA VAL A 110 -0.13 32.05 -21.97
C VAL A 110 1.37 31.84 -22.20
N SER A 111 2.18 32.36 -21.28
CA SER A 111 3.64 32.16 -21.29
C SER A 111 4.01 30.67 -21.24
N LEU A 112 5.19 30.34 -21.76
CA LEU A 112 5.71 28.97 -21.73
C LEU A 112 5.75 28.41 -20.29
N GLU A 113 6.25 29.19 -19.34
CA GLU A 113 6.32 28.82 -17.93
C GLU A 113 4.94 28.44 -17.34
N LYS A 114 3.92 29.27 -17.59
CA LYS A 114 2.55 28.98 -17.13
C LYS A 114 1.96 27.74 -17.81
N ARG A 115 2.27 27.55 -19.10
CA ARG A 115 1.81 26.37 -19.84
C ARG A 115 2.44 25.10 -19.27
N THR A 116 3.75 25.12 -19.02
CA THR A 116 4.47 23.98 -18.43
C THR A 116 3.91 23.64 -17.06
N ALA A 117 3.73 24.64 -16.18
CA ALA A 117 3.13 24.42 -14.86
C ALA A 117 1.75 23.75 -14.94
N VAL A 118 0.88 24.20 -15.85
CA VAL A 118 -0.45 23.57 -16.05
C VAL A 118 -0.35 22.12 -16.56
N LEU A 119 0.60 21.82 -17.44
CA LEU A 119 0.81 20.46 -17.93
C LEU A 119 1.37 19.54 -16.83
N GLU A 120 2.26 20.06 -15.99
CA GLU A 120 2.77 19.37 -14.80
C GLU A 120 1.64 19.09 -13.80
N ASP A 121 0.74 20.05 -13.56
CA ASP A 121 -0.45 19.85 -12.71
C ASP A 121 -1.35 18.71 -13.23
N PHE A 122 -1.52 18.62 -14.56
CA PHE A 122 -2.28 17.52 -15.18
C PHE A 122 -1.58 16.17 -15.01
N GLN A 123 -0.26 16.14 -15.16
CA GLN A 123 0.53 14.94 -14.91
C GLN A 123 0.44 14.53 -13.43
N GLU A 124 0.62 15.46 -12.50
CA GLU A 124 0.54 15.20 -11.06
C GLU A 124 -0.85 14.67 -10.68
N PHE A 125 -1.92 15.24 -11.23
CA PHE A 125 -3.27 14.71 -11.05
C PHE A 125 -3.38 13.24 -11.50
N LEU A 126 -2.87 12.90 -12.68
CA LEU A 126 -2.88 11.51 -13.17
C LEU A 126 -1.99 10.60 -12.32
N VAL A 127 -0.82 11.06 -11.87
CA VAL A 127 0.06 10.32 -10.96
C VAL A 127 -0.67 10.06 -9.64
N ASN A 128 -1.41 11.03 -9.10
CA ASN A 128 -2.25 10.83 -7.92
C ASN A 128 -3.32 9.77 -8.14
N LYS A 129 -3.91 9.66 -9.33
CA LYS A 129 -4.81 8.55 -9.67
C LYS A 129 -4.10 7.19 -9.75
N VAL A 130 -2.86 7.15 -10.21
CA VAL A 130 -2.03 5.94 -10.16
C VAL A 130 -1.72 5.55 -8.71
N ARG A 131 -1.40 6.53 -7.85
CA ARG A 131 -1.20 6.31 -6.41
C ARG A 131 -2.46 5.74 -5.77
N GLU A 132 -3.63 6.35 -6.02
CA GLU A 132 -4.92 5.85 -5.56
C GLU A 132 -5.16 4.41 -6.02
N PHE A 133 -4.90 4.11 -7.30
CA PHE A 133 -5.03 2.77 -7.84
C PHE A 133 -4.15 1.74 -7.12
N HIS A 134 -2.87 2.05 -6.93
CA HIS A 134 -1.96 1.17 -6.20
C HIS A 134 -2.38 1.02 -4.74
N ASN A 135 -2.81 2.12 -4.10
CA ASN A 135 -3.29 2.11 -2.73
C ASN A 135 -4.57 1.27 -2.58
N ILE A 136 -5.35 1.05 -3.64
CA ILE A 136 -6.52 0.16 -3.60
C ILE A 136 -6.14 -1.32 -3.78
N GLN A 137 -4.97 -1.63 -4.34
CA GLN A 137 -4.56 -3.03 -4.58
C GLN A 137 -4.22 -3.72 -3.26
N ARG A 138 -5.24 -4.38 -2.68
CA ARG A 138 -5.13 -5.20 -1.47
C ARG A 138 -4.28 -6.43 -1.72
N LEU A 139 -3.64 -6.93 -0.67
CA LEU A 139 -2.95 -8.21 -0.63
C LEU A 139 -3.95 -9.33 -0.87
N LYS A 140 -3.75 -10.12 -1.91
CA LYS A 140 -4.61 -11.25 -2.25
C LYS A 140 -4.05 -12.51 -1.62
N ILE A 141 -4.65 -12.91 -0.50
CA ILE A 141 -4.27 -14.18 0.14
C ILE A 141 -5.06 -15.33 -0.49
N ILE A 142 -4.49 -16.52 -0.42
CA ILE A 142 -5.19 -17.78 -0.71
C ILE A 142 -5.34 -18.48 0.64
N TYR A 143 -6.57 -18.75 1.04
CA TYR A 143 -6.83 -19.54 2.24
C TYR A 143 -6.99 -21.01 1.87
N GLU A 144 -6.12 -21.85 2.41
CA GLU A 144 -6.15 -23.31 2.24
C GLU A 144 -6.54 -23.97 3.57
N PRO A 145 -7.77 -24.50 3.71
CA PRO A 145 -8.25 -25.06 4.97
C PRO A 145 -7.44 -26.25 5.52
N SER A 146 -6.64 -26.90 4.66
CA SER A 146 -5.77 -28.02 5.05
C SER A 146 -4.49 -27.60 5.76
N LYS A 147 -4.12 -26.32 5.69
CA LYS A 147 -2.95 -25.78 6.39
C LYS A 147 -3.33 -25.49 7.84
N ASN A 148 -2.36 -25.67 8.74
CA ASN A 148 -2.53 -25.18 10.10
C ASN A 148 -2.55 -23.64 10.12
N THR A 149 -3.16 -23.07 11.14
CA THR A 149 -3.40 -21.63 11.24
C THR A 149 -2.12 -20.81 11.21
N SER A 150 -1.07 -21.26 11.90
CA SER A 150 0.23 -20.58 11.90
C SER A 150 0.87 -20.53 10.51
N GLN A 151 0.67 -21.56 9.68
CA GLN A 151 1.11 -21.57 8.29
C GLN A 151 0.30 -20.58 7.44
N SER A 152 -1.01 -20.46 7.64
CA SER A 152 -1.81 -19.43 6.96
C SER A 152 -1.36 -18.00 7.32
N ILE A 153 -0.95 -17.77 8.58
CA ILE A 153 -0.34 -16.50 8.99
C ILE A 153 1.03 -16.31 8.31
N SER A 154 1.86 -17.36 8.25
CA SER A 154 3.15 -17.32 7.56
C SER A 154 3.01 -16.96 6.08
N ASP A 155 2.04 -17.56 5.39
CA ASP A 155 1.77 -17.29 3.97
C ASP A 155 1.39 -15.82 3.74
N LEU A 156 0.60 -15.22 4.64
CA LEU A 156 0.27 -13.80 4.60
C LEU A 156 1.51 -12.91 4.88
N LEU A 157 2.34 -13.25 5.87
CA LEU A 157 3.57 -12.51 6.15
C LEU A 157 4.57 -12.58 4.98
N ASN A 158 4.69 -13.75 4.33
CA ASN A 158 5.52 -13.93 3.14
C ASN A 158 4.99 -13.12 1.95
N LEU A 159 3.68 -13.13 1.71
CA LEU A 159 3.06 -12.28 0.69
C LEU A 159 3.33 -10.79 0.98
N ALA A 160 3.22 -10.37 2.24
CA ALA A 160 3.54 -9.01 2.65
C ALA A 160 5.00 -8.66 2.40
N LYS A 161 5.92 -9.58 2.67
CA LYS A 161 7.36 -9.44 2.42
C LYS A 161 7.68 -9.25 0.95
N GLU A 162 7.09 -10.04 0.05
CA GLU A 162 7.23 -9.89 -1.39
C GLU A 162 6.71 -8.53 -1.91
N ASN A 163 5.76 -7.94 -1.20
CA ASN A 163 5.16 -6.64 -1.52
C ASN A 163 5.78 -5.46 -0.74
N GLY A 164 6.89 -5.67 -0.02
CA GLY A 164 7.58 -4.62 0.74
C GLY A 164 6.80 -4.10 1.97
N LYS A 165 5.85 -4.88 2.48
CA LYS A 165 4.91 -4.51 3.56
C LYS A 165 5.03 -5.40 4.79
N HIS A 166 6.14 -6.13 4.93
CA HIS A 166 6.32 -7.13 5.98
C HIS A 166 6.10 -6.56 7.39
N GLY A 167 6.77 -5.46 7.72
CA GLY A 167 6.69 -4.79 9.02
C GLY A 167 5.28 -4.31 9.37
N PRO A 168 4.64 -3.47 8.54
CA PRO A 168 3.28 -3.01 8.79
C PRO A 168 2.27 -4.14 8.95
N VAL A 169 2.30 -5.13 8.06
CA VAL A 169 1.37 -6.25 8.10
C VAL A 169 1.56 -7.05 9.39
N ALA A 170 2.80 -7.31 9.80
CA ALA A 170 3.11 -7.97 11.06
C ALA A 170 2.53 -7.22 12.28
N GLN A 171 2.77 -5.91 12.38
CA GLN A 171 2.27 -5.10 13.49
C GLN A 171 0.73 -5.09 13.53
N TYR A 172 0.08 -4.84 12.39
CA TYR A 172 -1.39 -4.79 12.36
C TYR A 172 -2.05 -6.15 12.60
N LEU A 173 -1.42 -7.27 12.21
CA LEU A 173 -1.90 -8.62 12.55
C LEU A 173 -1.85 -8.89 14.05
N VAL A 174 -0.74 -8.52 14.70
CA VAL A 174 -0.61 -8.60 16.17
C VAL A 174 -1.67 -7.71 16.83
N GLY A 175 -1.86 -6.49 16.37
CA GLY A 175 -2.89 -5.58 16.88
C GLY A 175 -4.31 -6.13 16.71
N ALA A 176 -4.63 -6.72 15.56
CA ALA A 176 -5.93 -7.34 15.29
C ALA A 176 -6.19 -8.52 16.23
N LYS A 177 -5.21 -9.40 16.38
CA LYS A 177 -5.22 -10.50 17.35
C LYS A 177 -5.52 -9.98 18.75
N LEU A 178 -4.79 -8.96 19.22
CA LEU A 178 -4.95 -8.42 20.57
C LEU A 178 -6.35 -7.81 20.76
N ALA A 179 -6.87 -7.11 19.75
CA ALA A 179 -8.22 -6.53 19.80
C ALA A 179 -9.32 -7.60 19.88
N ILE A 180 -9.18 -8.69 19.11
CA ILE A 180 -10.13 -9.82 19.17
C ILE A 180 -10.05 -10.50 20.55
N ARG A 181 -8.84 -10.73 21.07
CA ARG A 181 -8.67 -11.42 22.36
C ARG A 181 -9.18 -10.61 23.54
N PHE A 182 -9.05 -9.29 23.48
CA PHE A 182 -9.35 -8.37 24.57
C PHE A 182 -10.34 -7.28 24.10
N PRO A 183 -11.60 -7.64 23.80
CA PRO A 183 -12.57 -6.72 23.20
C PRO A 183 -12.96 -5.54 24.10
N THR A 184 -12.68 -5.64 25.40
CA THR A 184 -12.94 -4.59 26.39
C THR A 184 -11.75 -3.66 26.63
N LEU A 185 -10.57 -3.97 26.07
CA LEU A 185 -9.37 -3.16 26.20
C LEU A 185 -9.17 -2.31 24.95
N GLU A 186 -8.73 -1.07 25.13
CA GLU A 186 -8.30 -0.24 24.02
C GLU A 186 -6.92 -0.70 23.56
N ILE A 187 -6.85 -1.25 22.33
CA ILE A 187 -5.60 -1.68 21.71
C ILE A 187 -5.13 -0.60 20.75
N GLY A 188 -4.03 0.07 21.12
CA GLY A 188 -3.39 1.14 20.33
C GLY A 188 -3.29 0.80 18.85
N ASN A 189 -3.55 1.77 17.98
CA ASN A 189 -3.69 1.57 16.55
C ASN A 189 -3.09 2.73 15.76
N GLU A 190 -1.84 3.05 16.04
CA GLU A 190 -1.13 4.17 15.41
C GLU A 190 -0.67 3.79 13.99
N SER A 191 -0.36 4.80 13.18
CA SER A 191 0.19 4.54 11.84
C SER A 191 1.64 4.06 11.94
N PHE A 192 1.95 2.99 11.21
CA PHE A 192 3.30 2.44 11.06
C PHE A 192 4.29 3.49 10.53
N SER A 193 3.86 4.28 9.54
CA SER A 193 4.71 5.27 8.87
C SER A 193 5.08 6.49 9.71
N THR A 194 4.31 6.78 10.77
CA THR A 194 4.51 7.94 11.66
C THR A 194 4.92 7.56 13.08
N ALA A 195 5.00 6.25 13.38
CA ALA A 195 5.35 5.74 14.70
C ALA A 195 6.77 6.15 15.15
N ASP A 196 7.72 6.27 14.23
CA ASP A 196 9.11 6.65 14.54
C ASP A 196 9.26 8.10 15.03
N GLN A 197 8.28 8.97 14.78
CA GLN A 197 8.32 10.38 15.24
C GLN A 197 7.77 10.56 16.66
N GLN A 198 7.14 9.53 17.25
CA GLN A 198 6.57 9.62 18.59
C GLN A 198 7.62 9.23 19.64
N LEU A 199 8.32 10.23 20.15
CA LEU A 199 9.42 10.15 21.14
C LEU A 199 9.09 9.43 22.47
N ASN A 200 7.86 8.98 22.70
CA ASN A 200 7.43 8.46 24.01
C ASN A 200 6.74 7.08 23.99
N ARG A 201 6.86 6.32 22.90
CA ARG A 201 6.32 4.94 22.88
C ARG A 201 7.32 3.95 23.44
N GLN A 202 6.87 3.14 24.38
CA GLN A 202 7.66 2.04 24.93
C GLN A 202 7.77 0.86 23.95
N GLY A 203 6.78 0.66 23.08
CA GLY A 203 6.76 -0.37 22.04
C GLY A 203 5.55 -0.22 21.13
N ASP A 204 5.29 -1.25 20.33
CA ASP A 204 4.16 -1.28 19.39
C ASP A 204 2.83 -1.44 20.11
N PHE A 205 2.78 -2.20 21.21
CA PHE A 205 1.60 -2.28 22.06
C PHE A 205 1.98 -2.28 23.54
N LEU A 206 1.11 -1.71 24.38
CA LEU A 206 1.20 -1.78 25.83
C LEU A 206 -0.13 -2.30 26.37
N ILE A 207 -0.12 -3.46 27.02
CA ILE A 207 -1.31 -4.06 27.67
C ILE A 207 -0.97 -4.29 29.13
N GLY A 208 -1.68 -3.60 30.02
CA GLY A 208 -1.32 -3.58 31.44
C GLY A 208 0.10 -3.06 31.62
N ASN A 209 0.98 -3.89 32.18
CA ASN A 209 2.42 -3.62 32.35
C ASN A 209 3.31 -4.43 31.38
N THR A 210 2.73 -4.92 30.26
CA THR A 210 3.46 -5.72 29.27
C THR A 210 3.58 -4.96 27.95
N VAL A 211 4.81 -4.73 27.51
CA VAL A 211 5.15 -4.12 26.23
C VAL A 211 5.39 -5.19 25.18
N PHE A 212 4.80 -5.01 24.01
CA PHE A 212 5.03 -5.85 22.83
C PHE A 212 5.84 -5.06 21.81
N HIS A 213 7.00 -5.60 21.43
CA HIS A 213 7.78 -5.17 20.27
C HIS A 213 7.55 -6.14 19.14
N VAL A 214 7.14 -5.65 17.98
CA VAL A 214 6.91 -6.43 16.76
C VAL A 214 7.95 -6.02 15.74
N THR A 215 8.80 -6.95 15.32
CA THR A 215 9.81 -6.66 14.30
C THR A 215 10.03 -7.83 13.36
N VAL A 216 10.09 -7.52 12.07
CA VAL A 216 10.42 -8.49 11.01
C VAL A 216 11.93 -8.58 10.74
N SER A 217 12.70 -7.66 11.33
CA SER A 217 14.15 -7.60 11.24
C SER A 217 14.69 -7.20 12.61
N PRO A 218 14.86 -8.16 13.53
CA PRO A 218 15.39 -7.88 14.86
C PRO A 218 16.82 -7.33 14.74
N MET A 219 17.05 -6.16 15.32
CA MET A 219 18.32 -5.41 15.30
C MET A 219 18.64 -4.89 16.71
N LEU A 220 19.89 -4.50 16.94
CA LEU A 220 20.38 -4.06 18.25
C LEU A 220 19.50 -2.97 18.90
N GLY A 221 19.00 -2.02 18.12
CA GLY A 221 18.13 -0.96 18.65
C GLY A 221 16.80 -1.46 19.24
N VAL A 222 16.29 -2.61 18.78
CA VAL A 222 15.11 -3.24 19.41
C VAL A 222 15.49 -3.85 20.76
N CYS A 223 16.65 -4.49 20.88
CA CYS A 223 17.15 -5.00 22.16
C CYS A 223 17.33 -3.90 23.20
N GLU A 224 17.90 -2.76 22.80
CA GLU A 224 18.10 -1.61 23.69
C GLU A 224 16.77 -1.08 24.21
N LYS A 225 15.75 -0.96 23.34
CA LYS A 225 14.39 -0.59 23.75
C LYS A 225 13.78 -1.62 24.71
N CYS A 226 13.91 -2.92 24.41
CA CYS A 226 13.46 -3.98 25.31
C CYS A 226 14.13 -3.90 26.69
N LYS A 227 15.45 -3.69 26.72
CA LYS A 227 16.24 -3.55 27.95
C LYS A 227 15.78 -2.36 28.78
N LYS A 228 15.60 -1.19 28.15
CA LYS A 228 15.08 0.01 28.81
C LYS A 228 13.71 -0.25 29.44
N ASN A 229 12.79 -0.90 28.73
CA ASN A 229 11.47 -1.23 29.29
C ASN A 229 11.58 -2.17 30.50
N ILE A 230 12.49 -3.14 30.49
CA ILE A 230 12.73 -4.03 31.65
C ILE A 230 13.25 -3.23 32.84
N GLU A 231 14.20 -2.31 32.62
CA GLU A 231 14.74 -1.42 33.65
C GLU A 231 13.66 -0.50 34.24
N GLU A 232 12.69 -0.09 33.43
CA GLU A 232 11.50 0.67 33.85
C GLU A 232 10.40 -0.20 34.51
N GLY A 233 10.62 -1.51 34.65
CA GLY A 233 9.72 -2.43 35.36
C GLY A 233 8.64 -3.09 34.50
N PHE A 234 8.73 -2.99 33.18
CA PHE A 234 7.79 -3.63 32.26
C PHE A 234 8.17 -5.08 31.95
N ARG A 235 7.15 -5.91 31.71
CA ARG A 235 7.33 -7.20 31.05
C ARG A 235 7.45 -6.96 29.55
N VAL A 236 8.29 -7.73 28.86
CA VAL A 236 8.55 -7.51 27.43
C VAL A 236 8.28 -8.78 26.64
N TYR A 237 7.47 -8.64 25.59
CA TYR A 237 7.33 -9.61 24.51
C TYR A 237 8.05 -9.09 23.27
N LEU A 238 8.92 -9.92 22.69
CA LEU A 238 9.51 -9.68 21.38
C LEU A 238 8.91 -10.66 20.37
N LEU A 239 8.12 -10.12 19.45
CA LEU A 239 7.45 -10.89 18.40
C LEU A 239 8.21 -10.73 17.09
N VAL A 240 8.69 -11.86 16.54
CA VAL A 240 9.44 -11.91 15.28
C VAL A 240 8.89 -12.98 14.35
N PRO A 241 9.12 -12.93 13.02
CA PRO A 241 8.77 -14.04 12.13
C PRO A 241 9.49 -15.34 12.53
N TYR A 242 8.90 -16.48 12.21
CA TYR A 242 9.43 -17.79 12.57
C TYR A 242 10.89 -17.96 12.11
N GLU A 243 11.22 -17.53 10.88
CA GLU A 243 12.58 -17.63 10.35
C GLU A 243 13.61 -16.74 11.07
N LYS A 244 13.16 -15.82 11.93
CA LYS A 244 14.01 -14.89 12.68
C LYS A 244 14.19 -15.27 14.15
N MET A 245 13.52 -16.32 14.63
CA MET A 245 13.54 -16.72 16.04
C MET A 245 14.94 -16.98 16.57
N GLU A 246 15.75 -17.79 15.88
CA GLU A 246 17.09 -18.15 16.36
C GLU A 246 18.05 -16.94 16.35
N ALA A 247 18.01 -16.13 15.29
CA ALA A 247 18.81 -14.90 15.21
C ALA A 247 18.45 -13.91 16.32
N ALA A 248 17.15 -13.74 16.61
CA ALA A 248 16.70 -12.90 17.69
C ALA A 248 17.08 -13.45 19.08
N LYS A 249 16.95 -14.76 19.32
CA LYS A 249 17.40 -15.39 20.57
C LYS A 249 18.89 -15.17 20.80
N GLN A 250 19.72 -15.38 19.78
CA GLN A 250 21.16 -15.15 19.88
C GLN A 250 21.45 -13.69 20.25
N MET A 251 20.83 -12.74 19.55
CA MET A 251 20.99 -11.31 19.83
C MET A 251 20.56 -10.91 21.25
N LEU A 252 19.48 -11.50 21.79
CA LEU A 252 19.05 -11.29 23.17
C LEU A 252 20.01 -11.88 24.20
N SER A 253 20.59 -13.05 23.90
CA SER A 253 21.60 -13.70 24.73
C SER A 253 22.89 -12.86 24.78
N ASP A 254 23.36 -12.37 23.62
CA ASP A 254 24.52 -11.48 23.54
C ASP A 254 24.29 -10.16 24.31
N SER A 255 23.04 -9.73 24.40
CA SER A 255 22.62 -8.53 25.16
C SER A 255 22.37 -8.79 26.65
N GLY A 256 22.45 -10.05 27.12
CA GLY A 256 22.25 -10.42 28.53
C GLY A 256 20.82 -10.28 29.07
N VAL A 257 19.81 -10.26 28.19
CA VAL A 257 18.38 -10.04 28.55
C VAL A 257 17.46 -11.17 28.11
N SER A 258 18.01 -12.25 27.53
CA SER A 258 17.25 -13.39 26.98
C SER A 258 16.23 -13.98 27.97
N GLU A 259 16.60 -14.15 29.24
CA GLU A 259 15.72 -14.70 30.28
C GLU A 259 14.60 -13.75 30.74
N LYS A 260 14.70 -12.46 30.41
CA LYS A 260 13.76 -11.41 30.82
C LYS A 260 12.77 -11.03 29.73
N ILE A 261 12.95 -11.53 28.51
CA ILE A 261 12.12 -11.22 27.34
C ILE A 261 11.42 -12.48 26.86
N ALA A 262 10.10 -12.43 26.78
CA ALA A 262 9.32 -13.47 26.14
C ALA A 262 9.44 -13.32 24.62
N ILE A 263 10.32 -14.10 23.99
CA ILE A 263 10.45 -14.14 22.54
C ILE A 263 9.51 -15.19 21.94
N GLN A 264 8.70 -14.80 20.95
CA GLN A 264 7.75 -15.70 20.28
C GLN A 264 7.65 -15.39 18.79
N SER A 265 7.26 -16.41 18.01
CA SER A 265 6.99 -16.18 16.60
C SER A 265 5.64 -15.50 16.42
N ILE A 266 5.54 -14.58 15.46
CA ILE A 266 4.28 -13.88 15.16
C ILE A 266 3.23 -14.88 14.69
N GLU A 267 3.64 -15.86 13.88
CA GLU A 267 2.79 -16.92 13.33
C GLU A 267 2.12 -17.74 14.42
N LEU A 268 2.87 -18.14 15.45
CA LEU A 268 2.34 -18.91 16.58
C LEU A 268 1.54 -18.01 17.51
N PHE A 269 2.03 -16.80 17.81
CA PHE A 269 1.33 -15.86 18.69
C PHE A 269 -0.07 -15.48 18.17
N VAL A 270 -0.20 -15.32 16.85
CA VAL A 270 -1.48 -15.04 16.19
C VAL A 270 -2.29 -16.32 15.96
N GLY A 271 -1.67 -17.36 15.39
CA GLY A 271 -2.35 -18.59 15.03
C GLY A 271 -2.94 -19.31 16.24
N GLN A 272 -2.19 -19.42 17.34
CA GLN A 272 -2.67 -20.07 18.55
C GLN A 272 -3.92 -19.38 19.13
N ASN A 273 -4.00 -18.04 19.04
CA ASN A 273 -5.17 -17.34 19.54
C ASN A 273 -6.43 -17.68 18.73
N ILE A 274 -6.33 -17.78 17.40
CA ILE A 274 -7.45 -18.19 16.55
C ILE A 274 -7.86 -19.63 16.91
N ASP A 275 -6.89 -20.54 17.05
CA ASP A 275 -7.16 -21.92 17.45
C ASP A 275 -7.87 -21.99 18.82
N GLU A 276 -7.44 -21.18 19.79
CA GLU A 276 -8.08 -21.08 21.11
C GLU A 276 -9.52 -20.54 21.04
N LEU A 277 -9.75 -19.47 20.26
CA LEU A 277 -11.08 -18.84 20.11
C LEU A 277 -12.09 -19.76 19.45
N THR A 278 -11.62 -20.60 18.51
CA THR A 278 -12.44 -21.62 17.87
C THR A 278 -12.66 -22.86 18.74
N THR A 279 -12.02 -22.93 19.92
CA THR A 279 -11.94 -24.16 20.74
C THR A 279 -11.36 -25.33 19.94
N PHE A 280 -10.35 -25.05 19.11
CA PHE A 280 -9.68 -25.99 18.23
C PHE A 280 -10.64 -26.69 17.24
N SER A 281 -11.68 -25.98 16.81
CA SER A 281 -12.69 -26.51 15.89
C SER A 281 -12.42 -26.08 14.46
N GLN A 282 -12.18 -27.06 13.58
CA GLN A 282 -11.99 -26.84 12.14
C GLN A 282 -13.20 -26.15 11.50
N GLU A 283 -14.42 -26.46 11.96
CA GLU A 283 -15.67 -25.90 11.42
C GLU A 283 -15.80 -24.40 11.70
N LYS A 284 -15.21 -23.91 12.81
CA LYS A 284 -15.25 -22.50 13.21
C LYS A 284 -14.04 -21.71 12.69
N LEU A 285 -13.01 -22.40 12.20
CA LEU A 285 -11.72 -21.80 11.86
C LEU A 285 -11.83 -20.78 10.74
N SER A 286 -12.63 -21.05 9.70
CA SER A 286 -12.82 -20.10 8.59
C SER A 286 -13.44 -18.79 9.06
N GLY A 287 -14.47 -18.86 9.91
CA GLY A 287 -15.14 -17.68 10.46
C GLY A 287 -14.21 -16.85 11.35
N GLU A 288 -13.42 -17.49 12.21
CA GLU A 288 -12.50 -16.77 13.10
C GLU A 288 -11.31 -16.18 12.33
N PHE A 289 -10.78 -16.90 11.34
CA PHE A 289 -9.73 -16.36 10.46
C PHE A 289 -10.25 -15.18 9.64
N ARG A 290 -11.51 -15.24 9.18
CA ARG A 290 -12.18 -14.11 8.53
C ARG A 290 -12.26 -12.91 9.46
N LEU A 291 -12.68 -13.09 10.71
CA LEU A 291 -12.78 -12.04 11.71
C LEU A 291 -11.40 -11.38 11.97
N LEU A 292 -10.33 -12.17 12.01
CA LEU A 292 -8.97 -11.63 12.08
C LEU A 292 -8.66 -10.69 10.92
N LEU A 293 -8.94 -11.10 9.68
CA LEU A 293 -8.66 -10.28 8.49
C LEU A 293 -9.56 -9.04 8.42
N GLU A 294 -10.82 -9.13 8.85
CA GLU A 294 -11.73 -7.99 8.93
C GLU A 294 -11.25 -6.98 9.97
N THR A 295 -10.88 -7.44 11.17
CA THR A 295 -10.34 -6.59 12.24
C THR A 295 -9.02 -5.96 11.82
N TYR A 296 -8.13 -6.73 11.19
CA TYR A 296 -6.90 -6.23 10.58
C TYR A 296 -7.17 -5.11 9.57
N ASN A 297 -8.10 -5.34 8.65
CA ASN A 297 -8.46 -4.37 7.61
C ASN A 297 -9.08 -3.11 8.21
N GLN A 298 -9.92 -3.22 9.23
CA GLN A 298 -10.48 -2.07 9.94
C GLN A 298 -9.38 -1.23 10.59
N ARG A 299 -8.40 -1.89 11.22
CA ARG A 299 -7.27 -1.24 11.89
C ARG A 299 -6.39 -0.45 10.92
N VAL A 300 -5.98 -1.07 9.81
CA VAL A 300 -5.31 -0.38 8.69
C VAL A 300 -6.20 0.73 8.11
N GLY A 301 -7.50 0.44 7.95
CA GLY A 301 -8.54 1.34 7.46
C GLY A 301 -8.65 2.64 8.26
N ALA A 302 -8.42 2.58 9.56
CA ALA A 302 -8.57 3.72 10.45
C ALA A 302 -7.41 4.73 10.37
N VAL A 303 -6.17 4.29 10.12
CA VAL A 303 -4.98 5.15 10.31
C VAL A 303 -4.02 5.24 9.14
N GLU A 304 -4.00 4.27 8.21
CA GLU A 304 -3.02 4.28 7.12
C GLU A 304 -3.54 4.99 5.87
N MET A 305 -2.74 5.86 5.24
CA MET A 305 -3.13 6.43 3.95
C MET A 305 -2.96 5.42 2.81
N ASP A 306 -1.94 4.56 2.89
CA ASP A 306 -1.72 3.48 1.95
C ASP A 306 -2.61 2.27 2.30
N LYS A 307 -3.73 2.12 1.58
CA LYS A 307 -4.64 0.99 1.77
C LYS A 307 -4.17 -0.30 1.08
N SER A 308 -3.02 -0.30 0.42
CA SER A 308 -2.55 -1.47 -0.33
C SER A 308 -2.03 -2.59 0.58
N MET A 309 -1.85 -2.31 1.88
CA MET A 309 -1.57 -3.32 2.89
C MET A 309 -2.81 -4.00 3.45
N MET A 310 -4.02 -3.52 3.13
CA MET A 310 -5.25 -4.25 3.42
C MET A 310 -5.26 -5.59 2.67
N VAL A 311 -5.98 -6.56 3.20
CA VAL A 311 -6.13 -7.90 2.62
C VAL A 311 -7.48 -8.00 1.89
N GLU A 312 -7.48 -8.61 0.71
CA GLU A 312 -8.69 -9.07 0.04
C GLU A 312 -9.14 -10.36 0.74
N ILE A 313 -10.30 -10.33 1.40
CA ILE A 313 -10.81 -11.49 2.15
C ILE A 313 -11.20 -12.57 1.14
N PRO A 314 -10.60 -13.77 1.23
CA PRO A 314 -10.92 -14.87 0.32
C PRO A 314 -12.41 -15.22 0.33
N PRO A 315 -13.00 -15.49 -0.84
CA PRO A 315 -14.42 -15.82 -0.94
C PRO A 315 -14.78 -17.14 -0.27
N ASN A 316 -13.80 -18.04 -0.08
CA ASN A 316 -13.96 -19.33 0.59
C ASN A 316 -13.84 -19.25 2.12
N LEU A 317 -13.69 -18.05 2.70
CA LEU A 317 -13.85 -17.81 4.13
C LEU A 317 -15.31 -17.47 4.44
N HIS A 318 -16.06 -18.50 4.81
CA HIS A 318 -17.46 -18.42 5.28
C HIS A 318 -17.54 -18.53 6.80
#